data_AF-A0A951X942-F1
#
_entry.id   AF-A0A951X942-F1
#
_cell.length_a   1.000
_cell.length_b   1.000
_cell.length_c   1.000
_cell.angle_alpha   90.00
_cell.angle_beta   90.00
_cell.angle_gamma   90.00
#
_symmetry.space_group_name_H-M   'P 1'
#
loop_
_entity.id
_entity.type
_entity.pdbx_description
1 polymer ?
#
loop_
_entity_poly.entity_id
_entity_poly.type
_entity_poly.pdbx_seq_one_letter_code
_entity_poly.pdbx_strand_id
1 'polypeptide(L)'
;MRSFFSLLFSTFIIAGATLTVQAQKSGEELFKSDCTACHTIGKGTLVGPDLVNIGDRHPQEWLIRFIKSSQTVIKSGDKYADSLFQAYHQVPMPDHPNLSDDDIKGILAYIGTKSERSDSDAGAASTELPEGNSDRGKALFVGNIRFANNGAACNSCHNVDIEGYISGGALGKDLTHSVGRLTANGVANIISVLPFPQMKETYSSHPVTPQEIADITAFLTNVNKQAPETIQGNTGNYLLIGGLIGISVLLGLYSFFWIRRKKGPVNTGIFDRQIKSA
;
A
#
# COMPACT_ATOMS: atom_id res chain seq x y z
N MET A 1 38.64 65.28 -46.91
CA MET A 1 38.71 65.98 -45.61
C MET A 1 37.41 65.69 -44.86
N ARG A 2 37.49 64.96 -43.74
CA ARG A 2 37.07 65.43 -42.38
C ARG A 2 35.55 65.63 -42.24
N SER A 3 34.78 64.99 -41.37
CA SER A 3 35.01 64.21 -40.13
C SER A 3 33.70 63.45 -39.85
N PHE A 4 33.69 62.17 -39.50
CA PHE A 4 33.72 61.65 -38.11
C PHE A 4 32.81 62.44 -37.13
N PHE A 5 31.77 61.80 -36.58
CA PHE A 5 31.74 61.28 -35.20
C PHE A 5 30.30 61.14 -34.64
N SER A 6 29.95 59.90 -34.29
CA SER A 6 29.18 59.51 -33.11
C SER A 6 27.72 59.97 -32.92
N LEU A 7 26.79 59.00 -32.99
CA LEU A 7 25.82 58.75 -31.91
C LEU A 7 25.19 57.36 -32.09
N LEU A 8 25.81 56.40 -31.42
CA LEU A 8 25.33 55.03 -31.19
C LEU A 8 24.03 55.06 -30.39
N PHE A 9 22.90 54.86 -31.05
CA PHE A 9 21.61 54.55 -30.41
C PHE A 9 21.44 53.02 -30.42
N SER A 10 22.27 52.31 -29.65
CA SER A 10 22.12 50.86 -29.50
C SER A 10 21.27 50.59 -28.25
N THR A 11 20.03 50.25 -28.54
CA THR A 11 18.95 49.85 -27.64
C THR A 11 19.40 48.84 -26.58
N PHE A 12 19.25 49.23 -25.32
CA PHE A 12 19.39 48.39 -24.14
C PHE A 12 18.24 47.37 -24.09
N ILE A 13 18.52 46.10 -24.41
CA ILE A 13 17.57 45.00 -24.26
C ILE A 13 17.46 44.68 -22.77
N ILE A 14 16.36 45.11 -22.15
CA ILE A 14 15.97 44.67 -20.81
C ILE A 14 15.47 43.23 -20.95
N ALA A 15 16.31 42.28 -20.59
CA ALA A 15 15.91 40.89 -20.37
C ALA A 15 15.01 40.86 -19.11
N GLY A 16 13.70 40.97 -19.31
CA GLY A 16 12.72 40.73 -18.27
C GLY A 16 12.76 39.26 -17.88
N ALA A 17 13.42 38.95 -16.76
CA ALA A 17 13.28 37.67 -16.11
C ALA A 17 11.81 37.54 -15.66
N THR A 18 11.02 36.79 -16.43
CA THR A 18 9.71 36.32 -15.96
C THR A 18 9.96 35.35 -14.82
N LEU A 19 9.94 35.87 -13.59
CA LEU A 19 9.77 35.03 -12.40
C LEU A 19 8.42 34.34 -12.56
N THR A 20 8.44 33.08 -12.94
CA THR A 20 7.28 32.20 -12.79
C THR A 20 7.04 32.06 -11.29
N VAL A 21 6.18 32.92 -10.74
CA VAL A 21 5.59 32.72 -9.42
C VAL A 21 4.72 31.47 -9.56
N GLN A 22 5.27 30.32 -9.19
CA GLN A 22 4.46 29.14 -8.93
C GLN A 22 3.58 29.51 -7.74
N ALA A 23 2.28 29.66 -7.97
CA ALA A 23 1.33 29.90 -6.90
C ALA A 23 1.46 28.77 -5.88
N GLN A 24 1.89 29.10 -4.65
CA GLN A 24 1.97 28.12 -3.57
C GLN A 24 0.56 27.63 -3.26
N LYS A 25 0.37 26.31 -3.29
CA LYS A 25 -0.92 25.71 -2.93
C LYS A 25 -1.27 26.09 -1.50
N SER A 26 -2.55 26.36 -1.26
CA SER A 26 -2.99 26.68 0.10
C SER A 26 -2.85 25.47 1.03
N GLY A 27 -2.64 25.71 2.32
CA GLY A 27 -2.60 24.64 3.33
C GLY A 27 -3.88 23.79 3.36
N GLU A 28 -5.03 24.40 3.04
CA GLU A 28 -6.30 23.68 2.87
C GLU A 28 -6.27 22.71 1.69
N GLU A 29 -5.78 23.17 0.53
CA GLU A 29 -5.70 22.34 -0.67
C GLU A 29 -4.77 21.15 -0.45
N LEU A 30 -3.61 21.40 0.16
CA LEU A 30 -2.63 20.36 0.50
C LEU A 30 -3.20 19.35 1.52
N PHE A 31 -3.93 19.83 2.53
CA PHE A 31 -4.57 18.94 3.49
C PHE A 31 -5.62 18.04 2.82
N LYS A 32 -6.44 18.62 1.94
CA LYS A 32 -7.46 17.90 1.17
C LYS A 32 -6.88 16.91 0.16
N SER A 33 -5.69 17.17 -0.38
CA SER A 33 -5.04 16.26 -1.33
C SER A 33 -4.31 15.12 -0.65
N ASP A 34 -3.64 15.38 0.48
CA ASP A 34 -2.64 14.45 1.01
C ASP A 34 -2.96 13.88 2.40
N CYS A 35 -3.89 14.49 3.16
CA CYS A 35 -4.11 14.13 4.57
C CYS A 35 -5.50 13.56 4.86
N THR A 36 -6.55 14.01 4.16
CA THR A 36 -7.94 13.62 4.44
C THR A 36 -8.25 12.14 4.20
N ALA A 37 -7.39 11.43 3.49
CA ALA A 37 -7.50 9.99 3.28
C ALA A 37 -7.43 9.20 4.60
N CYS A 38 -6.62 9.69 5.53
CA CYS A 38 -6.31 8.99 6.78
C CYS A 38 -6.72 9.77 8.02
N HIS A 39 -6.76 11.09 7.92
CA HIS A 39 -6.95 11.98 9.05
C HIS A 39 -8.23 12.80 8.94
N THR A 40 -8.84 13.00 10.09
CA THR A 40 -9.99 13.85 10.36
C THR A 40 -9.57 15.03 11.22
N ILE A 41 -10.43 16.04 11.29
CA ILE A 41 -10.31 17.15 12.25
C ILE A 41 -11.63 17.22 13.01
N GLY A 42 -11.60 16.79 14.27
CA GLY A 42 -12.71 16.78 15.22
C GLY A 42 -13.85 15.81 14.93
N LYS A 43 -13.60 14.76 14.12
CA LYS A 43 -14.58 13.71 13.80
C LYS A 43 -14.21 12.34 14.36
N GLY A 44 -13.12 12.26 15.12
CA GLY A 44 -12.59 11.02 15.70
C GLY A 44 -11.72 10.26 14.71
N THR A 45 -11.15 9.16 15.19
CA THR A 45 -10.20 8.33 14.44
C THR A 45 -10.78 7.76 13.15
N LEU A 46 -9.97 7.75 12.07
CA LEU A 46 -10.32 7.13 10.79
C LEU A 46 -9.33 6.00 10.45
N VAL A 47 -8.18 6.32 9.85
CA VAL A 47 -7.05 5.39 9.66
C VAL A 47 -5.90 5.82 10.58
N GLY A 48 -5.66 7.13 10.64
CA GLY A 48 -4.78 7.78 11.60
C GLY A 48 -5.56 8.50 12.71
N PRO A 49 -4.84 9.04 13.71
CA PRO A 49 -5.43 9.86 14.77
C PRO A 49 -6.16 11.09 14.22
N ASP A 50 -7.18 11.54 14.95
CA ASP A 50 -7.79 12.85 14.70
C ASP A 50 -6.79 13.98 14.98
N LEU A 51 -6.74 14.97 14.09
CA LEU A 51 -5.76 16.06 14.13
C LEU A 51 -6.25 17.32 14.85
N VAL A 52 -7.46 17.30 15.43
CA VAL A 52 -7.96 18.40 16.26
C VAL A 52 -6.94 18.74 17.35
N ASN A 53 -6.61 20.03 17.47
CA ASN A 53 -5.68 20.55 18.47
C ASN A 53 -4.30 19.86 18.45
N ILE A 54 -3.82 19.39 17.28
CA ILE A 54 -2.51 18.74 17.17
C ILE A 54 -1.34 19.65 17.62
N GLY A 55 -1.48 20.97 17.45
CA GLY A 55 -0.49 21.96 17.88
C GLY A 55 -0.28 22.02 19.40
N ASP A 56 -1.27 21.61 20.19
CA ASP A 56 -1.16 21.56 21.66
C ASP A 56 -0.45 20.27 22.13
N ARG A 57 -0.48 19.23 21.28
CA ARG A 57 0.06 17.91 21.62
C ARG A 57 1.54 17.78 21.32
N HIS A 58 2.03 18.45 20.27
CA HIS A 58 3.42 18.33 19.81
C HIS A 58 3.97 19.65 19.27
N PRO A 59 5.28 19.92 19.49
CA PRO A 59 5.93 21.09 18.92
C PRO A 59 5.97 20.99 17.39
N GLN A 60 5.86 22.14 16.72
CA GLN A 60 5.79 22.23 15.27
C GLN A 60 6.99 21.56 14.59
N GLU A 61 8.19 21.68 15.16
CA GLU A 61 9.41 21.09 14.62
C GLU A 61 9.34 19.56 14.63
N TRP A 62 8.71 18.97 15.64
CA TRP A 62 8.49 17.53 15.69
C TRP A 62 7.48 17.09 14.64
N LEU A 63 6.37 17.84 14.51
CA LEU A 63 5.33 17.58 13.50
C LEU A 63 5.89 17.65 12.08
N ILE A 64 6.73 18.63 11.76
CA ILE A 64 7.37 18.74 10.45
C ILE A 64 8.23 17.51 10.15
N ARG A 65 9.07 17.06 11.10
CA ARG A 65 9.89 15.85 10.89
C ARG A 65 9.04 14.60 10.71
N PHE A 66 7.99 14.46 11.54
CA PHE A 66 7.11 13.30 11.49
C PHE A 66 6.30 13.24 10.19
N ILE A 67 5.76 14.37 9.72
CA ILE A 67 5.01 14.47 8.46
C ILE A 67 5.90 14.19 7.25
N LYS A 68 7.16 14.65 7.27
CA LYS A 68 8.10 14.36 6.18
C LYS A 68 8.46 12.88 6.08
N SER A 69 8.75 12.24 7.20
CA SER A 69 9.04 10.81 7.24
C SER A 69 8.80 10.21 8.62
N SER A 70 7.62 9.60 8.81
CA SER A 70 7.23 9.03 10.11
C SER A 70 8.14 7.86 10.49
N GLN A 71 8.50 7.03 9.51
CA GLN A 71 9.35 5.86 9.73
C GLN A 71 10.77 6.25 10.14
N THR A 72 11.28 7.40 9.70
CA THR A 72 12.58 7.93 10.15
C THR A 72 12.53 8.34 11.61
N VAL A 73 11.45 9.01 12.05
CA VAL A 73 11.27 9.39 13.47
C VAL A 73 11.13 8.15 14.35
N ILE A 74 10.34 7.15 13.94
CA ILE A 74 10.17 5.89 14.68
C ILE A 74 11.52 5.16 14.82
N LYS A 75 12.26 5.02 13.70
CA LYS A 75 13.57 4.35 13.71
C LYS A 75 14.64 5.10 14.50
N SER A 76 14.49 6.40 14.74
CA SER A 76 15.40 7.17 15.59
C SER A 76 15.27 6.83 17.08
N GLY A 77 14.26 6.04 17.46
CA GLY A 77 14.00 5.63 18.85
C GLY A 77 13.08 6.57 19.62
N ASP A 78 12.33 7.44 18.92
CA ASP A 78 11.30 8.26 19.53
C ASP A 78 10.18 7.38 20.11
N LYS A 79 10.08 7.34 21.43
CA LYS A 79 9.14 6.49 22.16
C LYS A 79 7.68 6.83 21.86
N TYR A 80 7.38 8.11 21.65
CA TYR A 80 6.02 8.52 21.35
C TYR A 80 5.63 8.05 19.95
N ALA A 81 6.50 8.28 18.95
CA ALA A 81 6.29 7.84 17.59
C ALA A 81 6.11 6.30 17.49
N ASP A 82 6.92 5.53 18.22
CA ASP A 82 6.79 4.07 18.28
C ASP A 82 5.46 3.64 18.93
N SER A 83 5.10 4.23 20.07
CA SER A 83 3.82 3.94 20.72
C SER A 83 2.61 4.28 19.82
N LEU A 84 2.70 5.39 19.08
CA LEU A 84 1.70 5.80 18.12
C LEU A 84 1.61 4.78 16.98
N PHE A 85 2.74 4.34 16.42
CA PHE A 85 2.75 3.34 15.36
C PHE A 85 2.11 2.01 15.80
N GLN A 86 2.37 1.58 17.03
CA GLN A 86 1.75 0.38 17.60
C GLN A 86 0.24 0.55 17.82
N ALA A 87 -0.18 1.72 18.34
CA ALA A 87 -1.59 2.02 18.59
C ALA A 87 -2.43 2.06 17.29
N TYR A 88 -1.83 2.40 16.16
CA TYR A 88 -2.50 2.50 14.85
C TYR A 88 -2.14 1.32 13.94
N HIS A 89 -2.08 0.11 14.52
CA HIS A 89 -1.94 -1.18 13.83
C HIS A 89 -0.73 -1.28 12.89
N GLN A 90 0.34 -0.54 13.20
CA GLN A 90 1.58 -0.50 12.42
C GLN A 90 1.35 -0.09 10.96
N VAL A 91 0.31 0.73 10.70
CA VAL A 91 0.08 1.32 9.39
C VAL A 91 1.03 2.50 9.23
N PRO A 92 1.98 2.45 8.27
CA PRO A 92 2.92 3.55 8.10
C PRO A 92 2.19 4.78 7.54
N MET A 93 2.40 5.94 8.15
CA MET A 93 2.03 7.20 7.53
C MET A 93 2.94 7.39 6.30
N PRO A 94 2.38 7.64 5.10
CA PRO A 94 3.18 7.83 3.90
C PRO A 94 4.18 8.98 4.08
N ASP A 95 5.40 8.79 3.59
CA ASP A 95 6.39 9.86 3.56
C ASP A 95 5.95 10.93 2.56
N HIS A 96 6.14 12.20 2.91
CA HIS A 96 5.78 13.35 2.08
C HIS A 96 7.02 14.16 1.66
N PRO A 97 7.97 13.59 0.88
CA PRO A 97 9.21 14.26 0.50
C PRO A 97 8.99 15.48 -0.40
N ASN A 98 7.81 15.58 -1.03
CA ASN A 98 7.45 16.65 -1.95
C ASN A 98 6.88 17.89 -1.23
N LEU A 99 6.61 17.82 0.08
CA LEU A 99 6.13 18.96 0.86
C LEU A 99 7.32 19.71 1.48
N SER A 100 7.40 21.02 1.21
CA SER A 100 8.36 21.90 1.89
C SER A 100 7.97 22.13 3.35
N ASP A 101 8.89 22.68 4.15
CA ASP A 101 8.56 23.06 5.54
C ASP A 101 7.43 24.08 5.60
N ASP A 102 7.37 24.99 4.63
CA ASP A 102 6.35 26.03 4.58
C ASP A 102 4.99 25.49 4.11
N ASP A 103 4.97 24.49 3.24
CA ASP A 103 3.76 23.72 2.90
C ASP A 103 3.18 23.04 4.15
N ILE A 104 4.04 22.37 4.92
CA ILE A 104 3.63 21.69 6.16
C ILE A 104 3.13 22.69 7.20
N LYS A 105 3.82 23.82 7.39
CA LYS A 105 3.32 24.89 8.27
C LYS A 105 1.96 25.41 7.82
N GLY A 106 1.76 25.57 6.52
CA GLY A 106 0.47 25.95 5.94
C GLY A 106 -0.64 24.94 6.28
N ILE A 107 -0.35 23.64 6.17
CA ILE A 107 -1.26 22.56 6.55
C ILE A 107 -1.57 22.62 8.06
N LEU A 108 -0.56 22.76 8.91
CA LEU A 108 -0.72 22.85 10.36
C LEU A 108 -1.55 24.08 10.78
N ALA A 109 -1.35 25.22 10.12
CA ALA A 109 -2.14 26.44 10.34
C ALA A 109 -3.62 26.24 9.94
N TYR A 110 -3.87 25.55 8.83
CA TYR A 110 -5.22 25.17 8.43
C TYR A 110 -5.88 24.25 9.47
N ILE A 111 -5.16 23.24 9.96
CA ILE A 111 -5.66 22.34 11.00
C ILE A 111 -5.97 23.11 12.29
N GLY A 112 -5.11 24.02 12.74
CA GLY A 112 -5.38 24.87 13.91
C GLY A 112 -6.66 25.69 13.73
N THR A 113 -6.77 26.37 12.58
CA THR A 113 -7.95 27.18 12.21
C THR A 113 -9.25 26.36 12.13
N LYS A 114 -9.15 25.09 11.71
CA LYS A 114 -10.29 24.15 11.69
C LYS A 114 -10.58 23.55 13.06
N SER A 115 -9.58 23.37 13.91
CA SER A 115 -9.76 22.86 15.27
C SER A 115 -10.55 23.85 16.11
N GLU A 116 -10.23 25.14 16.02
CA GLU A 116 -11.00 26.23 16.65
C GLU A 116 -12.46 26.29 16.18
N ARG A 117 -12.72 25.92 14.91
CA ARG A 117 -14.08 25.82 14.36
C ARG A 117 -14.77 24.49 14.63
N SER A 118 -14.03 23.43 14.93
CA SER A 118 -14.61 22.10 15.17
C SER A 118 -15.37 22.05 16.49
N ASP A 119 -15.04 22.92 17.44
CA ASP A 119 -15.85 23.15 18.64
C ASP A 119 -17.25 23.73 18.30
N SER A 120 -17.47 24.18 17.06
CA SER A 120 -18.70 24.85 16.61
C SER A 120 -19.41 24.21 15.41
N ASP A 121 -18.87 23.17 14.77
CA ASP A 121 -19.53 22.54 13.60
C ASP A 121 -19.17 21.04 13.45
N ALA A 122 -19.80 20.21 14.28
CA ALA A 122 -19.76 18.74 14.18
C ALA A 122 -20.73 18.26 13.09
N GLY A 123 -20.45 18.52 11.80
CA GLY A 123 -21.36 18.07 10.75
C GLY A 123 -21.02 18.49 9.33
N ALA A 124 -19.94 17.98 8.75
CA ALA A 124 -19.73 18.09 7.30
C ALA A 124 -19.40 16.73 6.68
N ALA A 125 -20.44 16.14 6.08
CA ALA A 125 -20.46 15.12 5.03
C ALA A 125 -19.17 14.33 4.75
N SER A 126 -19.12 13.11 5.27
CA SER A 126 -18.64 11.99 4.45
C SER A 126 -19.69 11.75 3.38
N THR A 127 -19.32 11.82 2.09
CA THR A 127 -20.18 11.28 1.03
C THR A 127 -20.42 9.82 1.37
N GLU A 128 -21.63 9.49 1.79
CA GLU A 128 -22.02 8.13 2.12
C GLU A 128 -21.88 7.29 0.84
N LEU A 129 -21.07 6.24 0.91
CA LEU A 129 -20.91 5.33 -0.21
C LEU A 129 -22.25 4.65 -0.52
N PRO A 130 -22.53 4.34 -1.79
CA PRO A 130 -23.72 3.57 -2.13
C PRO A 130 -23.69 2.19 -1.46
N GLU A 131 -24.83 1.50 -1.43
CA GLU A 131 -24.89 0.13 -0.92
C GLU A 131 -23.98 -0.79 -1.77
N GLY A 132 -23.08 -1.50 -1.09
CA GLY A 132 -22.10 -2.38 -1.73
C GLY A 132 -22.58 -3.82 -1.84
N ASN A 133 -22.25 -4.48 -2.96
CA ASN A 133 -22.50 -5.89 -3.18
C ASN A 133 -21.23 -6.73 -2.95
N SER A 134 -21.26 -7.60 -1.94
CA SER A 134 -20.12 -8.45 -1.55
C SER A 134 -19.65 -9.42 -2.65
N ASP A 135 -20.57 -10.02 -3.41
CA ASP A 135 -20.22 -10.99 -4.45
C ASP A 135 -19.57 -10.32 -5.65
N ARG A 136 -20.09 -9.14 -6.03
CA ARG A 136 -19.45 -8.29 -7.03
C ARG A 136 -18.09 -7.79 -6.56
N GLY A 137 -17.99 -7.39 -5.29
CA GLY A 137 -16.73 -6.98 -4.66
C GLY A 137 -15.67 -8.08 -4.70
N LYS A 138 -16.05 -9.32 -4.40
CA LYS A 138 -15.18 -10.50 -4.56
C LYS A 138 -14.71 -10.64 -6.00
N ALA A 139 -15.63 -10.55 -6.96
CA ALA A 139 -15.31 -10.71 -8.37
C ALA A 139 -14.36 -9.61 -8.92
N LEU A 140 -14.51 -8.37 -8.45
CA LEU A 140 -13.58 -7.26 -8.73
C LEU A 140 -12.22 -7.51 -8.07
N PHE A 141 -12.22 -7.91 -6.80
CA PHE A 141 -11.00 -8.17 -6.03
C PHE A 141 -10.13 -9.24 -6.68
N VAL A 142 -10.73 -10.37 -7.08
CA VAL A 142 -10.01 -11.50 -7.69
C VAL A 142 -9.74 -11.34 -9.19
N GLY A 143 -10.29 -10.29 -9.81
CA GLY A 143 -10.13 -10.03 -11.25
C GLY A 143 -11.02 -10.86 -12.18
N ASN A 144 -12.09 -11.49 -11.66
CA ASN A 144 -13.12 -12.11 -12.50
C ASN A 144 -13.93 -11.07 -13.27
N ILE A 145 -14.09 -9.87 -12.69
CA ILE A 145 -14.68 -8.70 -13.31
C ILE A 145 -13.62 -7.61 -13.37
N ARG A 146 -13.54 -6.90 -14.49
CA ARG A 146 -12.66 -5.74 -14.64
C ARG A 146 -13.27 -4.51 -13.98
N PHE A 147 -12.41 -3.69 -13.38
CA PHE A 147 -12.76 -2.33 -12.98
C PHE A 147 -13.21 -1.52 -14.21
N ALA A 148 -14.18 -0.62 -14.01
CA ALA A 148 -14.73 0.25 -15.03
C ALA A 148 -13.65 1.08 -15.72
N ASN A 149 -12.67 1.56 -14.94
CA ASN A 149 -11.53 2.32 -15.43
C ASN A 149 -10.31 1.46 -15.70
N ASN A 150 -10.45 0.15 -15.96
CA ASN A 150 -9.37 -0.79 -16.29
C ASN A 150 -8.21 -0.86 -15.27
N GLY A 151 -8.47 -0.58 -14.00
CA GLY A 151 -7.51 -0.80 -12.92
C GLY A 151 -7.08 -2.26 -12.78
N ALA A 152 -5.91 -2.49 -12.18
CA ALA A 152 -5.43 -3.83 -11.88
C ALA A 152 -6.34 -4.52 -10.84
N ALA A 153 -6.50 -5.84 -10.91
CA ALA A 153 -7.21 -6.57 -9.86
C ALA A 153 -6.44 -6.49 -8.53
N CYS A 154 -7.14 -6.34 -7.41
CA CYS A 154 -6.50 -6.18 -6.11
C CYS A 154 -5.70 -7.43 -5.70
N ASN A 155 -6.18 -8.62 -6.07
CA ASN A 155 -5.52 -9.89 -5.79
C ASN A 155 -4.16 -10.07 -6.48
N SER A 156 -3.82 -9.25 -7.47
CA SER A 156 -2.48 -9.28 -8.08
C SER A 156 -1.39 -8.90 -7.07
N CYS A 157 -1.73 -8.05 -6.10
CA CYS A 157 -0.81 -7.59 -5.07
C CYS A 157 -1.21 -8.07 -3.68
N HIS A 158 -2.50 -8.15 -3.37
CA HIS A 158 -3.00 -8.48 -2.04
C HIS A 158 -3.54 -9.91 -1.95
N ASN A 159 -3.43 -10.50 -0.77
CA ASN A 159 -4.13 -11.73 -0.43
C ASN A 159 -5.36 -11.43 0.42
N VAL A 160 -6.40 -12.24 0.23
CA VAL A 160 -7.55 -12.37 1.14
C VAL A 160 -7.81 -13.86 1.24
N ASP A 161 -7.92 -14.37 2.47
CA ASP A 161 -8.29 -15.76 2.71
C ASP A 161 -9.78 -15.93 2.39
N ILE A 162 -10.06 -16.66 1.32
CA ILE A 162 -11.41 -16.93 0.83
C ILE A 162 -11.48 -18.42 0.51
N GLU A 163 -12.55 -19.05 0.96
CA GLU A 163 -12.80 -20.46 0.65
C GLU A 163 -12.79 -20.70 -0.88
N GLY A 164 -11.99 -21.68 -1.30
CA GLY A 164 -11.85 -22.07 -2.71
C GLY A 164 -10.86 -21.25 -3.54
N TYR A 165 -10.17 -20.25 -2.98
CA TYR A 165 -9.11 -19.51 -3.66
C TYR A 165 -7.74 -19.83 -3.05
N ILE A 166 -6.78 -20.18 -3.91
CA ILE A 166 -5.52 -20.83 -3.48
C ILE A 166 -4.51 -19.85 -2.90
N SER A 167 -4.49 -18.60 -3.38
CA SER A 167 -3.69 -17.48 -2.86
C SER A 167 -3.87 -16.26 -3.77
N GLY A 168 -3.93 -15.07 -3.20
CA GLY A 168 -3.67 -13.80 -3.89
C GLY A 168 -2.18 -13.44 -3.89
N GLY A 169 -1.88 -12.19 -4.21
CA GLY A 169 -0.53 -11.65 -4.25
C GLY A 169 0.07 -11.46 -2.85
N ALA A 170 1.40 -11.61 -2.77
CA ALA A 170 2.17 -11.42 -1.53
C ALA A 170 2.95 -10.09 -1.49
N LEU A 171 2.76 -9.22 -2.49
CA LEU A 171 3.46 -7.94 -2.57
C LEU A 171 2.87 -6.89 -1.61
N GLY A 172 1.54 -6.92 -1.44
CA GLY A 172 0.79 -6.09 -0.52
C GLY A 172 0.47 -6.82 0.79
N LYS A 173 -0.05 -6.08 1.76
CA LYS A 173 -0.51 -6.67 3.03
C LYS A 173 -1.71 -7.58 2.78
N ASP A 174 -1.78 -8.69 3.51
CA ASP A 174 -2.99 -9.50 3.61
C ASP A 174 -4.18 -8.67 4.14
N LEU A 175 -5.28 -8.68 3.41
CA LEU A 175 -6.46 -7.86 3.67
C LEU A 175 -7.61 -8.62 4.36
N THR A 176 -7.41 -9.89 4.73
CA THR A 176 -8.43 -10.76 5.35
C THR A 176 -9.09 -10.11 6.58
N HIS A 177 -8.27 -9.52 7.47
CA HIS A 177 -8.76 -8.78 8.64
C HIS A 177 -8.56 -7.25 8.51
N SER A 178 -8.60 -6.72 7.28
CA SER A 178 -8.41 -5.28 7.05
C SER A 178 -9.47 -4.44 7.77
N VAL A 179 -10.73 -4.85 7.69
CA VAL A 179 -11.86 -4.14 8.33
C VAL A 179 -11.77 -4.20 9.86
N GLY A 180 -11.32 -5.31 10.44
CA GLY A 180 -11.08 -5.40 11.89
C GLY A 180 -9.98 -4.44 12.38
N ARG A 181 -8.97 -4.17 11.54
CA ARG A 181 -7.87 -3.24 11.86
C ARG A 181 -8.19 -1.77 11.57
N LEU A 182 -9.03 -1.48 10.59
CA LEU A 182 -9.17 -0.12 10.04
C LEU A 182 -10.61 0.40 9.99
N THR A 183 -11.59 -0.42 10.38
CA THR A 183 -13.02 -0.21 10.13
C THR A 183 -13.40 -0.24 8.65
N ALA A 184 -14.69 -0.40 8.35
CA ALA A 184 -15.17 -0.37 6.97
C ALA A 184 -14.93 1.01 6.31
N ASN A 185 -15.12 2.09 7.07
CA ASN A 185 -14.91 3.45 6.59
C ASN A 185 -13.43 3.76 6.33
N GLY A 186 -12.52 3.27 7.17
CA GLY A 186 -11.08 3.44 6.93
C GLY A 186 -10.61 2.69 5.69
N VAL A 187 -11.08 1.44 5.51
CA VAL A 187 -10.81 0.65 4.29
C VAL A 187 -11.34 1.34 3.03
N ALA A 188 -12.59 1.80 3.06
CA ALA A 188 -13.20 2.53 1.96
C ALA A 188 -12.39 3.78 1.56
N ASN A 189 -11.94 4.57 2.54
CA ASN A 189 -11.13 5.76 2.28
C ASN A 189 -9.74 5.43 1.70
N ILE A 190 -9.09 4.36 2.19
CA ILE A 190 -7.82 3.88 1.61
C ILE A 190 -8.00 3.47 0.16
N ILE A 191 -9.09 2.77 -0.20
CA ILE A 191 -9.36 2.39 -1.59
C ILE A 191 -9.70 3.62 -2.44
N SER A 192 -10.35 4.62 -1.86
CA SER A 192 -10.68 5.86 -2.59
C SER A 192 -9.46 6.71 -2.94
N VAL A 193 -8.46 6.78 -2.06
CA VAL A 193 -7.31 7.68 -2.24
C VAL A 193 -6.04 6.94 -2.66
N LEU A 194 -5.92 5.65 -2.35
CA LEU A 194 -4.78 4.79 -2.67
C LEU A 194 -3.44 5.44 -2.27
N PRO A 195 -3.24 5.78 -0.98
CA PRO A 195 -2.17 6.68 -0.53
C PRO A 195 -0.76 6.07 -0.62
N PHE A 196 -0.63 4.76 -0.84
CA PHE A 196 0.65 4.08 -0.92
C PHE A 196 1.30 4.30 -2.29
N PRO A 197 2.62 4.63 -2.39
CA PRO A 197 3.26 5.01 -3.65
C PRO A 197 3.02 4.03 -4.81
N GLN A 198 3.10 2.73 -4.55
CA GLN A 198 2.86 1.69 -5.56
C GLN A 198 1.41 1.66 -6.04
N MET A 199 0.45 1.84 -5.13
CA MET A 199 -0.98 1.88 -5.48
C MET A 199 -1.33 3.19 -6.19
N LYS A 200 -0.82 4.32 -5.70
CA LYS A 200 -0.98 5.65 -6.30
C LYS A 200 -0.52 5.67 -7.76
N GLU A 201 0.67 5.13 -8.03
CA GLU A 201 1.20 5.07 -9.38
C GLU A 201 0.34 4.18 -10.29
N THR A 202 0.00 2.97 -9.82
CA THR A 202 -0.76 1.98 -10.59
C THR A 202 -2.15 2.48 -10.98
N TYR A 203 -2.82 3.23 -10.10
CA TYR A 203 -4.20 3.68 -10.29
C TYR A 203 -4.33 5.15 -10.68
N SER A 204 -3.21 5.87 -10.85
CA SER A 204 -3.16 7.28 -11.24
C SER A 204 -4.03 7.61 -12.48
N SER A 205 -4.05 6.68 -13.44
CA SER A 205 -4.81 6.78 -14.70
C SER A 205 -6.04 5.85 -14.74
N HIS A 206 -6.28 5.08 -13.69
CA HIS A 206 -7.30 4.03 -13.63
C HIS A 206 -8.06 4.06 -12.29
N PRO A 207 -8.69 5.19 -11.91
CA PRO A 207 -9.26 5.35 -10.57
C PRO A 207 -10.42 4.38 -10.30
N VAL A 208 -10.60 3.96 -9.05
CA VAL A 208 -11.72 3.09 -8.65
C VAL A 208 -12.98 3.93 -8.43
N THR A 209 -14.12 3.47 -8.93
CA THR A 209 -15.39 4.21 -8.81
C THR A 209 -16.00 4.06 -7.40
N PRO A 210 -16.87 5.01 -6.96
CA PRO A 210 -17.54 4.92 -5.65
C PRO A 210 -18.31 3.60 -5.43
N GLN A 211 -18.97 3.09 -6.48
CA GLN A 211 -19.68 1.81 -6.37
C GLN A 211 -18.72 0.63 -6.21
N GLU A 212 -17.59 0.62 -6.93
CA GLU A 212 -16.59 -0.45 -6.78
C GLU A 212 -15.91 -0.40 -5.41
N ILE A 213 -15.68 0.80 -4.85
CA ILE A 213 -15.20 0.98 -3.48
C ILE A 213 -16.21 0.38 -2.50
N ALA A 214 -17.50 0.67 -2.66
CA ALA A 214 -18.56 0.11 -1.82
C ALA A 214 -18.61 -1.43 -1.91
N ASP A 215 -18.58 -1.98 -3.13
CA ASP A 215 -18.62 -3.42 -3.37
C ASP A 215 -17.41 -4.14 -2.73
N ILE A 216 -16.20 -3.61 -2.93
CA ILE A 216 -14.97 -4.18 -2.34
C ILE A 216 -14.99 -4.05 -0.81
N THR A 217 -15.48 -2.92 -0.28
CA THR A 217 -15.59 -2.73 1.17
C THR A 217 -16.61 -3.71 1.78
N ALA A 218 -17.74 -3.95 1.10
CA ALA A 218 -18.72 -4.93 1.50
C ALA A 218 -18.12 -6.36 1.51
N PHE A 219 -17.35 -6.69 0.48
CA PHE A 219 -16.62 -7.95 0.39
C PHE A 219 -15.61 -8.13 1.53
N LEU A 220 -14.73 -7.16 1.77
CA LEU A 220 -13.74 -7.23 2.86
C LEU A 220 -14.41 -7.27 4.24
N THR A 221 -15.57 -6.63 4.39
CA THR A 221 -16.38 -6.71 5.62
C THR A 221 -16.95 -8.12 5.81
N ASN A 222 -17.42 -8.74 4.73
CA ASN A 222 -17.93 -10.10 4.76
C ASN A 222 -16.83 -11.11 5.14
N VAL A 223 -15.66 -11.01 4.49
CA VAL A 223 -14.52 -11.88 4.81
C VAL A 223 -14.06 -11.68 6.25
N ASN A 224 -13.96 -10.45 6.75
CA ASN A 224 -13.56 -10.21 8.13
C ASN A 224 -14.50 -10.87 9.16
N LYS A 225 -15.80 -11.03 8.83
CA LYS A 225 -16.77 -11.74 9.69
C LYS A 225 -16.62 -13.26 9.64
N GLN A 226 -16.14 -13.80 8.53
CA GLN A 226 -16.02 -15.24 8.28
C GLN A 226 -14.63 -15.78 8.56
N ALA A 227 -13.61 -14.91 8.59
CA ALA A 227 -12.23 -15.30 8.74
C ALA A 227 -11.94 -15.84 10.15
N PRO A 228 -11.31 -17.02 10.29
CA PRO A 228 -10.83 -17.50 11.59
C PRO A 228 -9.78 -16.53 12.16
N GLU A 229 -9.70 -16.38 13.49
CA GLU A 229 -8.81 -15.40 14.17
C GLU A 229 -7.30 -15.54 13.83
N THR A 230 -6.89 -16.68 13.27
CA THR A 230 -5.50 -16.95 12.88
C THR A 230 -5.35 -17.05 11.36
N ILE A 231 -4.60 -16.08 10.78
CA ILE A 231 -4.10 -16.16 9.40
C ILE A 231 -2.99 -17.22 9.35
N GLN A 232 -3.38 -18.48 9.21
CA GLN A 232 -2.46 -19.52 8.77
C GLN A 232 -3.25 -20.46 7.88
N GLY A 233 -3.41 -20.04 6.62
CA GLY A 233 -3.90 -20.90 5.55
C GLY A 233 -3.00 -22.14 5.49
N ASN A 234 -3.47 -23.23 6.12
CA ASN A 234 -2.75 -24.50 6.19
C ASN A 234 -2.54 -25.12 4.80
N THR A 235 -3.12 -24.55 3.74
CA THR A 235 -2.93 -24.90 2.33
C THR A 235 -1.46 -25.00 1.94
N GLY A 236 -0.62 -24.06 2.38
CA GLY A 236 0.83 -24.11 2.13
C GLY A 236 1.48 -25.32 2.80
N ASN A 237 1.09 -25.61 4.04
CA ASN A 237 1.57 -26.77 4.79
C ASN A 237 1.07 -28.08 4.16
N TYR A 238 -0.18 -28.15 3.72
CA TYR A 238 -0.74 -29.31 3.03
C TYR A 238 -0.05 -29.59 1.69
N LEU A 239 0.31 -28.54 0.95
CA LEU A 239 1.05 -28.70 -0.31
C LEU A 239 2.49 -29.16 -0.07
N LEU A 240 3.17 -28.62 0.95
CA LEU A 240 4.51 -29.06 1.34
C LEU A 240 4.50 -30.50 1.87
N ILE A 241 3.60 -30.83 2.79
CA ILE A 241 3.47 -32.18 3.35
C ILE A 241 3.04 -33.17 2.25
N GLY A 242 2.06 -32.80 1.43
CA GLY A 242 1.63 -33.61 0.29
C GLY A 242 2.74 -33.84 -0.72
N GLY A 243 3.54 -32.80 -1.01
CA GLY A 243 4.71 -32.89 -1.88
C GLY A 243 5.82 -33.79 -1.31
N LEU A 244 6.11 -33.67 -0.02
CA LEU A 244 7.07 -34.55 0.67
C LEU A 244 6.61 -36.01 0.68
N ILE A 245 5.33 -36.26 0.96
CA ILE A 245 4.73 -37.60 0.91
C ILE A 245 4.83 -38.14 -0.52
N GLY A 246 4.44 -37.35 -1.53
CA GLY A 246 4.49 -37.75 -2.93
C GLY A 246 5.90 -38.11 -3.40
N ILE A 247 6.90 -37.29 -3.06
CA ILE A 247 8.32 -37.56 -3.35
C ILE A 247 8.78 -38.84 -2.63
N SER A 248 8.42 -39.00 -1.35
CA SER A 248 8.81 -40.19 -0.57
C SER A 248 8.23 -41.47 -1.17
N VAL A 249 6.97 -41.44 -1.60
CA VAL A 249 6.31 -42.55 -2.28
C VAL A 249 6.97 -42.85 -3.62
N LEU A 250 7.26 -41.82 -4.42
CA LEU A 250 7.95 -41.97 -5.71
C LEU A 250 9.35 -42.59 -5.54
N LEU A 251 10.14 -42.10 -4.59
CA LEU A 251 11.47 -42.63 -4.29
C LEU A 251 11.41 -44.06 -3.74
N GLY A 252 10.39 -44.37 -2.93
CA GLY A 252 10.13 -45.71 -2.43
C GLY A 252 9.79 -46.69 -3.56
N LEU A 253 8.87 -46.32 -4.45
CA LEU A 253 8.53 -47.11 -5.64
C LEU A 253 9.71 -47.27 -6.59
N TYR A 254 10.41 -46.18 -6.89
CA TYR A 254 11.61 -46.21 -7.71
C TYR A 254 12.64 -47.18 -7.13
N SER A 255 12.95 -47.05 -5.84
CA SER A 255 13.87 -47.96 -5.15
C SER A 255 13.37 -49.40 -5.21
N PHE A 256 12.08 -49.66 -4.97
CA PHE A 256 11.49 -51.00 -5.01
C PHE A 256 11.66 -51.67 -6.37
N PHE A 257 11.37 -50.96 -7.47
CA PHE A 257 11.58 -51.49 -8.82
C PHE A 257 13.07 -51.62 -9.18
N TRP A 258 13.94 -50.80 -8.57
CA TRP A 258 15.38 -50.83 -8.82
C TRP A 258 16.14 -51.86 -7.99
N ILE A 259 15.53 -52.49 -6.98
CA ILE A 259 16.15 -53.58 -6.19
C ILE A 259 16.61 -54.75 -7.08
N ARG A 260 15.92 -55.00 -8.20
CA ARG A 260 16.25 -56.08 -9.15
C ARG A 260 17.24 -55.68 -10.25
N ARG A 261 17.84 -54.48 -10.18
CA ARG A 261 18.88 -54.06 -11.12
C ARG A 261 20.12 -54.95 -10.99
N LYS A 262 20.70 -55.33 -12.13
CA LYS A 262 22.02 -56.00 -12.17
C LYS A 262 23.08 -55.07 -11.56
N LYS A 263 23.75 -55.55 -10.51
CA LYS A 263 24.81 -54.83 -9.78
C LYS A 263 26.17 -54.83 -10.48
N GLY A 264 26.30 -55.55 -11.61
CA GLY A 264 27.53 -55.64 -12.37
C GLY A 264 27.31 -55.47 -13.88
N PRO A 265 28.38 -55.13 -14.63
CA PRO A 265 28.37 -55.18 -16.09
C PRO A 265 27.90 -56.54 -16.61
N VAL A 266 27.22 -56.55 -17.76
CA VAL A 266 26.71 -57.80 -18.37
C VAL A 266 27.84 -58.78 -18.70
N ASN A 267 29.07 -58.26 -18.86
CA ASN A 267 30.24 -59.01 -19.31
C ASN A 267 31.18 -59.46 -18.17
N THR A 268 30.79 -59.33 -16.90
CA THR A 268 31.65 -59.73 -15.76
C THR A 268 32.11 -61.18 -15.87
N GLY A 269 31.20 -62.09 -16.24
CA GLY A 269 31.56 -63.49 -16.45
C GLY A 269 32.52 -63.74 -17.62
N ILE A 270 32.62 -62.82 -18.60
CA ILE A 270 33.63 -62.89 -19.67
C ILE A 270 34.98 -62.43 -19.12
N PHE A 271 34.99 -61.31 -18.40
CA PHE A 271 36.20 -60.73 -17.82
C PHE A 271 36.85 -61.68 -16.80
N ASP A 272 36.06 -62.31 -15.92
CA ASP A 272 36.55 -63.28 -14.94
C ASP A 272 37.18 -64.52 -15.60
N ARG A 273 36.65 -64.95 -16.76
CA ARG A 273 37.23 -66.05 -17.53
C ARG A 273 38.55 -65.65 -18.19
N GLN A 274 38.67 -64.42 -18.68
CA GLN A 274 39.90 -63.91 -19.28
C GLN A 274 41.03 -63.81 -18.24
N ILE A 275 40.73 -63.37 -17.01
CA ILE A 275 41.73 -63.28 -15.94
C ILE A 275 42.18 -64.67 -15.46
N LYS A 276 41.29 -65.67 -15.43
CA LYS A 276 41.66 -67.06 -15.04
C LYS A 276 42.46 -67.83 -16.10
N SER A 277 42.48 -67.34 -17.33
CA SER A 277 43.15 -68.01 -18.47
C SER A 277 44.52 -67.40 -18.80
N ALA A 278 44.90 -66.32 -18.10
CA ALA A 278 46.21 -65.67 -18.18
C ALA A 278 47.11 -66.18 -17.04
#